data_AF-A0A1I1M7Z4-F1
#
_entry.id   AF-A0A1I1M7Z4-F1
#
_cell.length_a   1.000
_cell.length_b   1.000
_cell.length_c   1.000
_cell.angle_alpha   90.00
_cell.angle_beta   90.00
_cell.angle_gamma   90.00
#
_symmetry.space_group_name_H-M   'P 1'
#
loop_
_entity.id
_entity.type
_entity.pdbx_description
1 polymer ?
#
loop_
_entity_poly.entity_id
_entity_poly.type
_entity_poly.pdbx_seq_one_letter_code
_entity_poly.pdbx_strand_id
1 'polypeptide(L)'
;MKSKDNETHQFLPSGEWEGFYCYSNSPSQHKMSIELSFANSIITGSGIDDVDSFRWNGSYNLEHFKLKWSKLIQHISLIMLET
;
A
#
# COMPACT_ATOMS: atom_id res chain seq x y z
N MET A 1 0.02 3.66 20.42
CA MET A 1 0.10 5.14 20.42
C MET A 1 -0.58 5.63 19.15
N LYS A 2 -1.72 6.34 19.23
CA LYS A 2 -2.34 6.97 18.05
C LYS A 2 -1.44 8.12 17.58
N SER A 3 -0.96 8.06 16.34
CA SER A 3 -0.20 9.13 15.69
C SER A 3 -1.06 10.40 15.63
N LYS A 4 -0.50 11.53 16.05
CA LYS A 4 -1.20 12.81 16.18
C LYS A 4 -1.40 13.56 14.83
N ASP A 5 -0.91 13.03 13.71
CA ASP A 5 -0.81 13.77 12.44
C ASP A 5 -1.42 13.02 11.24
N ASN A 6 -2.52 12.29 11.46
CA ASN A 6 -3.19 11.63 10.33
C ASN A 6 -3.82 12.67 9.40
N GLU A 7 -3.68 12.45 8.10
CA GLU A 7 -4.34 13.21 7.05
C GLU A 7 -5.86 13.13 7.20
N THR A 8 -6.53 14.26 7.03
CA THR A 8 -7.99 14.39 7.16
C THR A 8 -8.68 14.67 5.84
N HIS A 9 -7.92 14.80 4.74
CA HIS A 9 -8.49 14.98 3.42
C HIS A 9 -9.44 13.82 3.07
N GLN A 10 -10.69 14.15 2.71
CA GLN A 10 -11.77 13.16 2.50
C GLN A 10 -11.45 12.04 1.50
N PHE A 11 -10.54 12.29 0.56
CA PHE A 11 -10.12 11.29 -0.44
C PHE A 11 -8.88 10.48 -0.06
N LEU A 12 -8.23 10.79 1.06
CA LEU A 12 -7.08 10.04 1.58
C LEU A 12 -7.36 9.49 2.99
N PRO A 13 -8.47 8.74 3.19
CA PRO A 13 -8.79 8.23 4.51
C PRO A 13 -7.78 7.15 4.94
N SER A 14 -7.19 7.34 6.12
CA SER A 14 -6.46 6.28 6.81
C SER A 14 -7.42 5.22 7.37
N GLY A 15 -6.94 4.00 7.53
CA GLY A 15 -7.70 2.88 8.08
C GLY A 15 -7.74 1.68 7.13
N GLU A 16 -8.74 0.83 7.31
CA GLU A 16 -8.95 -0.38 6.52
C GLU A 16 -9.56 -0.06 5.16
N TRP A 17 -9.10 -0.76 4.14
CA TRP A 17 -9.62 -0.72 2.79
C TRP A 17 -9.75 -2.13 2.24
N GLU A 18 -10.81 -2.34 1.47
CA GLU A 18 -11.02 -3.56 0.70
C GLU A 18 -11.19 -3.19 -0.77
N GLY A 19 -10.65 -4.02 -1.66
CA GLY A 19 -10.77 -3.78 -3.08
C GLY A 19 -10.15 -4.90 -3.90
N PHE A 20 -9.85 -4.59 -5.15
CA PHE A 20 -9.15 -5.52 -6.05
C PHE A 20 -8.30 -4.75 -7.07
N TYR A 21 -7.34 -5.44 -7.67
CA TYR A 21 -6.63 -4.97 -8.86
C TYR A 21 -6.80 -5.96 -10.02
N CYS A 22 -6.59 -5.47 -11.24
CA CYS A 22 -6.53 -6.28 -12.45
C CYS A 22 -5.16 -6.08 -13.10
N TYR A 23 -4.59 -7.15 -13.66
CA TYR A 23 -3.42 -7.00 -14.52
C TYR A 23 -3.82 -6.42 -15.88
N SER A 24 -2.92 -5.68 -16.53
CA SER A 24 -3.23 -5.02 -17.80
C SER A 24 -3.65 -5.98 -18.92
N ASN A 25 -3.29 -7.26 -18.81
CA ASN A 25 -3.60 -8.32 -19.77
C ASN A 25 -4.76 -9.24 -19.34
N SER A 26 -5.43 -8.98 -18.20
CA SER A 26 -6.52 -9.84 -17.71
C SER A 26 -7.56 -9.07 -16.91
N PRO A 27 -8.87 -9.29 -17.14
CA PRO A 27 -9.93 -8.72 -16.33
C PRO A 27 -10.11 -9.42 -14.98
N SER A 28 -9.34 -10.49 -14.69
CA SER A 28 -9.40 -11.17 -13.40
C SER A 28 -9.16 -10.20 -12.24
N GLN A 29 -10.01 -10.31 -11.22
CA GLN A 29 -9.90 -9.51 -10.02
C GLN A 29 -9.05 -10.22 -8.98
N HIS A 30 -8.00 -9.54 -8.53
CA HIS A 30 -7.16 -9.96 -7.43
C HIS A 30 -7.58 -9.18 -6.19
N LYS A 31 -8.41 -9.80 -5.34
CA LYS A 31 -8.96 -9.16 -4.14
C LYS A 31 -7.85 -8.89 -3.14
N MET A 32 -7.93 -7.74 -2.47
CA MET A 32 -6.98 -7.33 -1.44
C MET A 32 -7.71 -6.70 -0.26
N SER A 33 -7.17 -6.97 0.93
CA SER A 33 -7.50 -6.24 2.17
C SER A 33 -6.23 -5.56 2.65
N ILE A 34 -6.31 -4.25 2.89
CA ILE A 34 -5.15 -3.43 3.24
C ILE A 34 -5.52 -2.47 4.39
N GLU A 35 -4.52 -2.07 5.16
CA GLU A 35 -4.60 -0.95 6.08
C GLU A 35 -3.63 0.14 5.60
N LEU A 36 -4.12 1.37 5.46
CA LEU A 36 -3.35 2.51 4.98
C LEU A 36 -3.27 3.59 6.05
N SER A 37 -2.11 4.25 6.14
CA SER A 37 -1.89 5.43 6.96
C SER A 37 -1.34 6.54 6.08
N PHE A 38 -2.07 7.66 6.06
CA PHE A 38 -1.68 8.91 5.44
C PHE A 38 -1.31 9.89 6.54
N ALA A 39 -0.07 10.37 6.54
CA ALA A 39 0.41 11.36 7.48
C ALA A 39 1.61 12.09 6.87
N ASN A 40 1.68 13.41 7.04
CA ASN A 40 2.87 14.20 6.67
C ASN A 40 3.34 13.99 5.21
N SER A 41 2.40 13.92 4.25
CA SER A 41 2.70 13.65 2.83
C SER A 41 3.29 12.26 2.54
N ILE A 42 3.26 11.35 3.52
CA ILE A 42 3.71 9.96 3.41
C ILE A 42 2.50 9.03 3.48
N ILE A 43 2.52 8.01 2.63
CA ILE A 43 1.59 6.88 2.71
C ILE A 43 2.37 5.64 3.10
N THR A 44 1.90 4.97 4.15
CA THR A 44 2.38 3.64 4.56
C THR A 44 1.20 2.69 4.64
N GLY A 45 1.48 1.40 4.59
CA GLY A 45 0.44 0.41 4.82
C GLY A 45 0.93 -1.01 4.74
N SER A 46 0.01 -1.92 4.98
CA SER A 46 0.22 -3.35 4.82
C SER A 46 -1.05 -4.01 4.33
N GLY A 47 -0.91 -5.21 3.78
CA GLY A 47 -2.07 -5.97 3.37
C GLY A 47 -1.73 -7.36 2.92
N ILE A 48 -2.75 -8.04 2.43
CA ILE A 48 -2.69 -9.38 1.89
C ILE A 48 -3.56 -9.45 0.64
N ASP A 49 -3.08 -10.18 -0.36
CA ASP A 49 -3.84 -10.58 -1.54
C ASP A 49 -3.64 -12.07 -1.82
N ASP A 50 -4.03 -12.52 -3.01
CA ASP A 50 -3.89 -13.90 -3.45
C ASP A 50 -2.46 -14.32 -3.76
N VAL A 51 -1.49 -13.40 -3.71
CA VAL A 51 -0.06 -13.70 -3.86
C VAL A 51 0.59 -13.91 -2.50
N ASP A 52 0.57 -12.88 -1.63
CA ASP A 52 1.18 -12.94 -0.29
C ASP A 52 0.83 -11.68 0.56
N SER A 53 1.32 -11.64 1.79
CA SER A 53 1.41 -10.42 2.59
C SER A 53 2.46 -9.44 2.06
N PHE A 54 2.15 -8.16 2.15
CA PHE A 54 2.99 -7.09 1.62
C PHE A 54 2.96 -5.81 2.47
N ARG A 55 3.85 -4.88 2.14
CA ARG A 55 3.85 -3.50 2.65
C ARG A 55 3.77 -2.49 1.52
N TRP A 56 3.13 -1.37 1.81
CA TRP A 56 3.11 -0.16 1.00
C TRP A 56 3.98 0.90 1.65
N ASN A 57 4.76 1.60 0.82
CA ASN A 57 5.46 2.81 1.21
C ASN A 57 5.48 3.79 0.03
N GLY A 58 5.27 5.07 0.30
CA GLY A 58 5.21 6.10 -0.72
C GLY A 58 4.96 7.49 -0.17
N SER A 59 4.63 8.39 -1.08
CA SER A 59 4.24 9.76 -0.78
C SER A 59 3.03 10.20 -1.58
N TYR A 60 2.35 11.23 -1.08
CA TYR A 60 1.21 11.87 -1.74
C TYR A 60 1.39 13.39 -1.79
N ASN A 61 0.86 14.02 -2.83
CA ASN A 61 0.83 15.47 -3.00
C ASN A 61 -0.61 15.92 -3.26
N LEU A 62 -1.14 16.79 -2.40
CA LEU A 62 -2.52 17.28 -2.47
C LEU A 62 -2.73 18.36 -3.52
N GLU A 63 -1.69 19.13 -3.88
CA GLU A 63 -1.77 20.17 -4.91
C GLU A 63 -2.03 19.58 -6.30
N HIS A 64 -1.36 18.47 -6.62
CA HIS A 64 -1.50 17.76 -7.89
C HIS A 64 -2.38 16.51 -7.80
N PHE A 65 -2.81 16.16 -6.59
CA PHE A 65 -3.60 14.97 -6.30
C PHE A 65 -2.97 13.68 -6.85
N LYS A 66 -1.66 13.53 -6.61
CA LYS A 66 -0.85 12.40 -7.10
C LYS A 66 -0.29 11.60 -5.93
N LEU A 67 -0.31 10.28 -6.07
CA LEU A 67 0.32 9.33 -5.16
C LEU A 67 1.41 8.56 -5.90
N LYS A 68 2.54 8.36 -5.24
CA LYS A 68 3.61 7.49 -5.72
C LYS A 68 4.01 6.55 -4.60
N TRP A 69 3.94 5.25 -4.86
CA TRP A 69 4.19 4.21 -3.86
C TRP A 69 4.70 2.92 -4.50
N SER A 70 5.24 2.04 -3.67
CA SER A 70 5.75 0.72 -4.06
C SER A 70 5.23 -0.37 -3.14
N LYS A 71 4.91 -1.53 -3.73
CA LYS A 71 4.57 -2.78 -3.03
C LYS A 71 5.83 -3.58 -2.76
N LEU A 72 6.03 -4.03 -1.53
CA LEU A 72 7.10 -4.97 -1.17
C LEU A 72 6.49 -6.23 -0.55
N ILE A 73 6.78 -7.39 -1.15
CA ILE A 73 6.33 -8.70 -0.65
C ILE A 73 7.19 -9.11 0.55
N GLN A 74 6.58 -9.53 1.66
CA GLN A 74 7.32 -9.75 2.91
C GLN A 74 8.12 -11.06 2.96
N HIS A 75 7.77 -12.10 2.18
CA HIS A 75 8.43 -13.42 2.26
C HIS A 75 9.45 -13.74 1.17
N ILE A 76 9.96 -12.75 0.41
CA ILE A 76 11.12 -13.00 -0.46
C ILE A 76 12.37 -13.15 0.41
N SER A 77 12.71 -14.39 0.75
CA SER A 77 14.02 -14.75 1.32
C SER A 77 15.04 -14.80 0.19
N LEU A 78 15.83 -13.74 0.02
CA LEU A 78 16.99 -13.77 -0.85
C LEU A 78 18.11 -14.55 -0.15
N ILE A 79 18.20 -15.86 -0.37
CA ILE A 79 19.36 -16.64 0.07
C ILE A 79 20.49 -16.35 -0.91
N MET A 80 21.38 -15.43 -0.54
CA MET A 80 22.67 -15.28 -1.23
C MET A 80 23.54 -16.47 -0.81
N LEU A 81 23.76 -17.44 -1.71
CA LEU A 81 24.82 -18.43 -1.53
C LEU A 81 26.10 -17.82 -2.10
N GLU A 82 27.10 -17.60 -1.26
CA GLU A 82 28.48 -17.36 -1.72
C GLU A 82 28.96 -18.63 -2.43
N THR A 83 29.45 -18.49 -3.66
CA THR A 83 30.23 -19.53 -4.36
C THR A 83 31.71 -19.29 -4.16
#